data_AF-A0A7Y2NY77-F1
#
_entry.id   AF-A0A7Y2NY77-F1
#
_cell.length_a   1.000
_cell.length_b   1.000
_cell.length_c   1.000
_cell.angle_alpha   90.00
_cell.angle_beta   90.00
_cell.angle_gamma   90.00
#
_symmetry.space_group_name_H-M   'P 1'
#
loop_
_entity.id
_entity.type
_entity.pdbx_description
1 polymer ?
#
loop_
_entity_poly.entity_id
_entity_poly.type
_entity_poly.pdbx_seq_one_letter_code
_entity_poly.pdbx_strand_id
1 'polypeptide(L)'
;GMNRAKAEALKALELDDDLAEAHTSLAWVTFLYEWDWDAADREFRRAIELNPAYATAHQWYAWLLLALGRTDDALAEGRASLETDPASVSIRRTLGWLYYYARRPAEALVHLRQAVALQPNAEESHRVLGLALTQNGQIDAAADALREALSLGPESAYTKAALAHLAAETGRLQDARQILQELEERAAERYVSPVALATVHAALGNTDQVFASIDRAYEERRGWLVYLNVEPILDPVRGDPRFADLVRRMGLPGSTE
;
A
#
# COMPACT_ATOMS: atom_id res chain seq x y z
N GLY A 1 -12.88 13.54 6.69
CA GLY A 1 -12.61 12.35 7.50
C GLY A 1 -13.51 11.22 7.04
N MET A 2 -13.09 9.97 7.23
CA MET A 2 -13.78 8.79 6.68
C MET A 2 -15.26 8.69 7.06
N ASN A 3 -15.63 9.04 8.30
CA ASN A 3 -17.04 9.06 8.73
C ASN A 3 -17.92 10.02 7.91
N ARG A 4 -17.38 11.17 7.49
CA ARG A 4 -18.12 12.11 6.62
C ARG A 4 -18.24 11.53 5.21
N ALA A 5 -17.18 10.94 4.67
CA ALA A 5 -17.23 10.31 3.35
C ALA A 5 -18.30 9.21 3.28
N LYS A 6 -18.37 8.36 4.31
CA LYS A 6 -19.44 7.35 4.44
C LYS A 6 -20.83 7.97 4.48
N ALA A 7 -21.04 9.01 5.30
CA ALA A 7 -22.35 9.65 5.42
C ALA A 7 -22.82 10.28 4.09
N GLU A 8 -21.93 10.93 3.35
CA GLU A 8 -22.26 11.50 2.04
C GLU A 8 -22.51 10.41 0.98
N ALA A 9 -21.74 9.31 1.00
CA ALA A 9 -21.96 8.19 0.11
C ALA A 9 -23.32 7.51 0.36
N LEU A 10 -23.66 7.25 1.63
CA LEU A 10 -24.97 6.69 2.01
C LEU A 10 -26.13 7.61 1.61
N LYS A 11 -25.97 8.92 1.81
CA LYS A 11 -26.97 9.90 1.38
C LYS A 11 -27.14 9.94 -0.14
N ALA A 12 -26.06 9.76 -0.90
CA ALA A 12 -26.15 9.65 -2.36
C ALA A 12 -26.95 8.40 -2.77
N LEU A 13 -26.70 7.25 -2.12
CA LEU A 13 -27.45 6.01 -2.36
C LEU A 13 -28.92 6.08 -1.94
N GLU A 14 -29.25 6.83 -0.88
CA GLU A 14 -30.64 7.11 -0.52
C GLU A 14 -31.40 7.90 -1.60
N LEU A 15 -30.68 8.75 -2.35
CA LEU A 15 -31.25 9.52 -3.45
C LEU A 15 -31.30 8.72 -4.75
N ASP A 16 -30.26 7.94 -5.02
CA ASP A 16 -30.11 7.10 -6.21
C ASP A 16 -29.12 5.95 -5.95
N ASP A 17 -29.66 4.72 -5.87
CA ASP A 17 -28.91 3.47 -5.61
C ASP A 17 -28.30 2.87 -6.89
N ASP A 18 -28.40 3.56 -8.04
CA ASP A 18 -27.73 3.15 -9.28
C ASP A 18 -26.44 3.96 -9.55
N LEU A 19 -25.96 4.73 -8.55
CA LEU A 19 -24.73 5.51 -8.64
C LEU A 19 -23.47 4.67 -8.34
N ALA A 20 -22.77 4.24 -9.39
CA ALA A 20 -21.52 3.49 -9.27
C ALA A 20 -20.45 4.21 -8.42
N GLU A 21 -20.36 5.54 -8.51
CA GLU A 21 -19.42 6.36 -7.74
C GLU A 21 -19.71 6.35 -6.24
N ALA A 22 -21.01 6.31 -5.87
CA ALA A 22 -21.44 6.29 -4.48
C ALA A 22 -21.13 4.92 -3.85
N HIS A 23 -21.45 3.83 -4.54
CA HIS A 23 -21.05 2.47 -4.15
C HIS A 23 -19.52 2.34 -4.03
N THR A 24 -18.76 2.84 -5.00
CA THR A 24 -17.27 2.82 -4.98
C THR A 24 -16.71 3.57 -3.76
N SER A 25 -17.29 4.74 -3.45
CA SER A 25 -16.87 5.56 -2.32
C SER A 25 -17.22 4.90 -0.97
N LEU A 26 -18.40 4.30 -0.87
CA LEU A 26 -18.83 3.55 0.30
C LEU A 26 -17.90 2.34 0.52
N ALA A 27 -17.66 1.56 -0.54
CA ALA A 27 -16.77 0.41 -0.53
C ALA A 27 -15.38 0.77 0.00
N TRP A 28 -14.80 1.88 -0.47
CA TRP A 28 -13.47 2.33 -0.04
C TRP A 28 -13.40 2.69 1.45
N VAL A 29 -14.43 3.35 1.98
CA VAL A 29 -14.47 3.69 3.42
C VAL A 29 -14.65 2.43 4.25
N THR A 30 -15.56 1.56 3.84
CA THR A 30 -15.84 0.29 4.51
C THR A 30 -14.61 -0.63 4.51
N PHE A 31 -13.87 -0.67 3.40
CA PHE A 31 -12.59 -1.37 3.25
C PHE A 31 -11.49 -0.79 4.16
N LEU A 32 -11.09 0.47 3.96
CA LEU A 32 -9.88 1.00 4.59
C LEU A 32 -10.06 1.43 6.04
N TYR A 33 -11.28 1.78 6.45
CA TYR A 33 -11.54 2.34 7.77
C TYR A 33 -12.34 1.42 8.68
N GLU A 34 -13.34 0.72 8.14
CA GLU A 34 -14.22 -0.14 8.96
C GLU A 34 -13.76 -1.60 9.01
N TRP A 35 -12.89 -2.01 8.09
CA TRP A 35 -12.40 -3.38 7.93
C TRP A 35 -13.55 -4.39 7.77
N ASP A 36 -14.65 -3.95 7.16
CA ASP A 36 -15.76 -4.82 6.77
C ASP A 36 -15.53 -5.27 5.33
N TRP A 37 -14.77 -6.35 5.21
CA TRP A 37 -14.31 -6.89 3.92
C TRP A 37 -15.46 -7.33 3.02
N ASP A 38 -16.48 -7.96 3.61
CA ASP A 38 -17.63 -8.49 2.88
C ASP A 38 -18.52 -7.35 2.37
N ALA A 39 -18.75 -6.31 3.17
CA ALA A 39 -19.48 -5.15 2.71
C ALA A 39 -18.72 -4.41 1.62
N ALA A 40 -17.41 -4.21 1.76
CA ALA A 40 -16.62 -3.59 0.72
C ALA A 40 -16.64 -4.38 -0.61
N ASP A 41 -16.54 -5.72 -0.57
CA ASP A 41 -16.60 -6.56 -1.77
C ASP A 41 -17.95 -6.44 -2.49
N ARG A 42 -19.07 -6.44 -1.73
CA ARG A 42 -20.42 -6.24 -2.30
C ARG A 42 -20.55 -4.88 -2.98
N GLU A 43 -20.12 -3.81 -2.31
CA GLU A 43 -20.26 -2.45 -2.83
C GLU A 43 -19.38 -2.23 -4.08
N PHE A 44 -18.15 -2.76 -4.11
CA PHE A 44 -17.32 -2.69 -5.33
C PHE A 44 -17.93 -3.46 -6.49
N ARG A 45 -18.43 -4.68 -6.26
CA ARG A 45 -19.11 -5.46 -7.30
C ARG A 45 -20.33 -4.72 -7.84
N ARG A 46 -21.17 -4.16 -6.96
CA ARG A 46 -22.34 -3.37 -7.36
C ARG A 46 -21.95 -2.16 -8.21
N ALA A 47 -20.89 -1.44 -7.83
CA ALA A 47 -20.37 -0.33 -8.63
C ALA A 47 -19.95 -0.77 -10.05
N ILE A 48 -19.25 -1.90 -10.16
CA ILE A 48 -18.79 -2.45 -11.46
C ILE A 48 -19.97 -2.99 -12.28
N GLU A 49 -20.98 -3.60 -11.64
CA GLU A 49 -22.21 -4.04 -12.32
C GLU A 49 -22.99 -2.85 -12.92
N LEU A 50 -23.08 -1.75 -12.18
CA LEU A 50 -23.75 -0.52 -12.61
C LEU A 50 -23.00 0.20 -13.73
N ASN A 51 -21.67 0.26 -13.62
CA ASN A 51 -20.82 0.86 -14.64
C ASN A 51 -19.54 0.05 -14.85
N PRO A 52 -19.55 -0.92 -15.79
CA PRO A 52 -18.39 -1.75 -16.11
C PRO A 52 -17.20 -0.99 -16.71
N ALA A 53 -17.39 0.28 -17.08
CA ALA A 53 -16.34 1.15 -17.60
C ALA A 53 -15.87 2.17 -16.55
N TYR A 54 -16.20 1.99 -15.27
CA TYR A 54 -15.76 2.90 -14.23
C TYR A 54 -14.36 2.55 -13.72
N ALA A 55 -13.33 3.14 -14.32
CA ALA A 55 -11.93 2.84 -14.04
C ALA A 55 -11.58 2.89 -12.54
N THR A 56 -12.13 3.84 -11.78
CA THR A 56 -11.87 3.99 -10.34
C THR A 56 -12.41 2.81 -9.53
N ALA A 57 -13.60 2.28 -9.86
CA ALA A 57 -14.15 1.11 -9.17
C ALA A 57 -13.23 -0.10 -9.35
N HIS A 58 -12.82 -0.39 -10.58
CA HIS A 58 -11.85 -1.44 -10.89
C HIS A 58 -10.50 -1.22 -10.17
N GLN A 59 -9.98 0.02 -10.19
CA GLN A 59 -8.72 0.37 -9.52
C GLN A 59 -8.77 0.10 -8.01
N TRP A 60 -9.86 0.50 -7.36
CA TRP A 60 -10.00 0.43 -5.91
C TRP A 60 -10.41 -0.97 -5.45
N TYR A 61 -11.20 -1.68 -6.25
CA TYR A 61 -11.53 -3.08 -5.98
C TYR A 61 -10.28 -3.96 -6.04
N ALA A 62 -9.36 -3.70 -6.96
CA ALA A 62 -8.08 -4.38 -7.02
C ALA A 62 -7.29 -4.32 -5.69
N TRP A 63 -7.35 -3.18 -4.99
CA TRP A 63 -6.71 -3.03 -3.67
C TRP A 63 -7.35 -3.91 -2.59
N LEU A 64 -8.69 -3.98 -2.55
CA LEU A 64 -9.40 -4.88 -1.64
C LEU A 64 -9.05 -6.34 -1.95
N LEU A 65 -9.11 -6.74 -3.22
CA LEU A 65 -8.79 -8.10 -3.66
C LEU A 65 -7.38 -8.51 -3.23
N LEU A 66 -6.41 -7.61 -3.40
CA LEU A 66 -5.04 -7.83 -2.96
C LEU A 66 -4.96 -8.02 -1.43
N ALA A 67 -5.64 -7.16 -0.65
CA ALA A 67 -5.70 -7.29 0.81
C ALA A 67 -6.27 -8.65 1.26
N LEU A 68 -7.22 -9.18 0.49
CA LEU A 68 -7.83 -10.50 0.70
C LEU A 68 -7.01 -11.67 0.12
N GLY A 69 -5.80 -11.43 -0.38
CA GLY A 69 -4.94 -12.46 -0.97
C GLY A 69 -5.42 -12.98 -2.33
N ARG A 70 -6.45 -12.38 -2.92
CA ARG A 70 -6.97 -12.69 -4.27
C ARG A 70 -6.14 -11.97 -5.33
N THR A 71 -4.84 -12.28 -5.36
CA THR A 71 -3.84 -11.53 -6.13
C THR A 71 -4.10 -11.54 -7.64
N ASP A 72 -4.49 -12.68 -8.22
CA ASP A 72 -4.76 -12.76 -9.65
C ASP A 72 -5.99 -11.95 -10.06
N ASP A 73 -7.05 -11.99 -9.23
CA ASP A 73 -8.24 -11.15 -9.42
C ASP A 73 -7.87 -9.66 -9.31
N ALA A 74 -7.07 -9.29 -8.31
CA ALA A 74 -6.59 -7.92 -8.13
C ALA A 74 -5.85 -7.41 -9.37
N LEU A 75 -4.97 -8.24 -9.94
CA LEU A 75 -4.25 -7.89 -11.16
C LEU A 75 -5.17 -7.80 -12.39
N ALA A 76 -6.23 -8.61 -12.46
CA ALA A 76 -7.24 -8.50 -13.51
C ALA A 76 -7.99 -7.17 -13.45
N GLU A 77 -8.49 -6.80 -12.27
CA GLU A 77 -9.18 -5.53 -12.04
C GLU A 77 -8.28 -4.32 -12.30
N GLY A 78 -7.02 -4.37 -11.86
CA GLY A 78 -6.03 -3.32 -12.14
C GLY A 78 -5.78 -3.15 -13.64
N ARG A 79 -5.78 -4.23 -14.43
CA ARG A 79 -5.65 -4.16 -15.89
C ARG A 79 -6.91 -3.60 -16.56
N ALA A 80 -8.10 -4.03 -16.14
CA ALA A 80 -9.37 -3.49 -16.64
C ALA A 80 -9.48 -1.96 -16.41
N SER A 81 -9.04 -1.50 -15.24
CA SER A 81 -8.90 -0.08 -14.93
C SER A 81 -7.97 0.64 -15.91
N LEU A 82 -6.80 0.06 -16.22
CA LEU A 82 -5.83 0.65 -17.16
C LEU A 82 -6.33 0.64 -18.60
N GLU A 83 -7.08 -0.38 -19.01
CA GLU A 83 -7.69 -0.44 -20.36
C GLU A 83 -8.70 0.70 -20.57
N THR A 84 -9.41 1.08 -19.51
CA THR A 84 -10.38 2.18 -19.52
C THR A 84 -9.70 3.55 -19.53
N ASP A 85 -8.67 3.75 -18.69
CA ASP A 85 -7.87 4.99 -18.68
C ASP A 85 -6.36 4.71 -18.79
N PRO A 86 -5.84 4.54 -20.02
CA PRO A 86 -4.44 4.23 -20.26
C PRO A 86 -3.48 5.36 -19.89
N ALA A 87 -3.95 6.60 -19.74
CA ALA A 87 -3.11 7.76 -19.45
C ALA A 87 -2.95 7.98 -17.93
N SER A 88 -3.75 7.31 -17.10
CA SER A 88 -3.72 7.51 -15.66
C SER A 88 -2.42 7.05 -14.99
N VAL A 89 -1.69 8.02 -14.47
CA VAL A 89 -0.51 7.79 -13.61
C VAL A 89 -0.89 7.04 -12.34
N SER A 90 -2.06 7.35 -11.76
CA SER A 90 -2.57 6.70 -10.54
C SER A 90 -2.81 5.21 -10.74
N ILE A 91 -3.42 4.82 -11.87
CA ILE A 91 -3.69 3.42 -12.20
C ILE A 91 -2.39 2.68 -12.51
N ARG A 92 -1.46 3.29 -13.27
CA ARG A 92 -0.14 2.70 -13.53
C ARG A 92 0.65 2.45 -12.25
N ARG A 93 0.65 3.42 -11.34
CA ARG A 93 1.27 3.25 -10.01
C ARG A 93 0.56 2.18 -9.19
N THR A 94 -0.76 2.07 -9.28
CA THR A 94 -1.53 1.00 -8.63
C THR A 94 -1.08 -0.37 -9.14
N LEU A 95 -1.01 -0.59 -10.46
CA LEU A 95 -0.47 -1.82 -11.02
C LEU A 95 0.98 -2.09 -10.57
N GLY A 96 1.80 -1.05 -10.49
CA GLY A 96 3.14 -1.14 -9.92
C GLY A 96 3.15 -1.71 -8.50
N TRP A 97 2.27 -1.21 -7.63
CA TRP A 97 2.07 -1.75 -6.29
C TRP A 97 1.53 -3.18 -6.30
N LEU A 98 0.49 -3.47 -7.07
CA LEU A 98 -0.11 -4.80 -7.12
C LEU A 98 0.92 -5.86 -7.53
N TYR A 99 1.75 -5.58 -8.54
CA TYR A 99 2.82 -6.48 -8.95
C TYR A 99 3.96 -6.58 -7.91
N TYR A 100 4.29 -5.50 -7.20
CA TYR A 100 5.25 -5.54 -6.09
C TYR A 100 4.78 -6.48 -4.97
N TYR A 101 3.52 -6.35 -4.54
CA TYR A 101 2.93 -7.23 -3.52
C TYR A 101 2.77 -8.67 -4.04
N ALA A 102 2.51 -8.85 -5.34
CA ALA A 102 2.44 -10.16 -6.00
C ALA A 102 3.80 -10.84 -6.22
N ARG A 103 4.91 -10.24 -5.77
CA ARG A 103 6.29 -10.75 -5.98
C ARG A 103 6.68 -10.89 -7.45
N ARG A 104 6.18 -9.96 -8.25
CA ARG A 104 6.39 -9.86 -9.70
C ARG A 104 7.06 -8.52 -10.03
N PRO A 105 8.28 -8.27 -9.51
CA PRO A 105 8.89 -6.96 -9.61
C PRO A 105 9.19 -6.56 -11.06
N ALA A 106 9.51 -7.50 -11.95
CA ALA A 106 9.77 -7.19 -13.35
C ALA A 106 8.56 -6.52 -14.04
N GLU A 107 7.35 -7.02 -13.79
CA GLU A 107 6.11 -6.44 -14.28
C GLU A 107 5.78 -5.10 -13.58
N ALA A 108 6.05 -4.99 -12.28
CA ALA A 108 5.91 -3.73 -11.55
C ALA A 108 6.73 -2.60 -12.20
N LEU A 109 7.99 -2.91 -12.59
CA LEU A 109 8.89 -1.94 -13.22
C LEU A 109 8.36 -1.41 -14.56
N VAL A 110 7.62 -2.20 -15.32
CA VAL A 110 7.01 -1.74 -16.60
C VAL A 110 6.06 -0.58 -16.34
N HIS A 111 5.13 -0.75 -15.39
CA HIS A 111 4.14 0.26 -15.09
C HIS A 111 4.72 1.46 -14.32
N LEU A 112 5.64 1.23 -13.39
CA LEU A 112 6.24 2.29 -12.57
C LEU A 112 7.16 3.21 -13.38
N ARG A 113 7.95 2.66 -14.31
CA ARG A 113 8.75 3.49 -15.22
C ARG A 113 7.87 4.38 -16.10
N GLN A 114 6.74 3.86 -16.57
CA GLN A 114 5.76 4.66 -17.32
C GLN A 114 5.10 5.72 -16.45
N ALA A 115 4.75 5.40 -15.20
CA ALA A 115 4.19 6.37 -14.26
C ALA A 115 5.16 7.53 -13.98
N VAL A 116 6.44 7.23 -13.75
CA VAL A 116 7.49 8.25 -13.56
C VAL A 116 7.72 9.06 -14.84
N ALA A 117 7.71 8.43 -16.02
CA ALA A 117 7.87 9.15 -17.28
C ALA A 117 6.72 10.14 -17.55
N LEU A 118 5.48 9.77 -17.21
CA LEU A 118 4.30 10.61 -17.37
C LEU A 118 4.23 11.74 -16.33
N GLN A 119 4.63 11.46 -15.09
CA GLN A 119 4.68 12.46 -14.02
C GLN A 119 5.99 12.37 -13.23
N PRO A 120 7.05 13.04 -13.73
CA PRO A 120 8.39 12.95 -13.13
C PRO A 120 8.50 13.53 -11.72
N ASN A 121 7.57 14.41 -11.32
CA ASN A 121 7.58 15.07 -10.02
C ASN A 121 6.70 14.38 -8.96
N ALA A 122 6.22 13.16 -9.24
CA ALA A 122 5.46 12.38 -8.28
C ALA A 122 6.41 11.59 -7.36
N GLU A 123 6.68 12.11 -6.16
CA GLU A 123 7.52 11.46 -5.13
C GLU A 123 7.13 9.99 -4.92
N GLU A 124 5.84 9.73 -4.79
CA GLU A 124 5.36 8.38 -4.52
C GLU A 124 5.69 7.41 -5.66
N SER A 125 5.59 7.85 -6.92
CA SER A 125 5.90 6.99 -8.07
C SER A 125 7.37 6.56 -8.07
N HIS A 126 8.28 7.49 -7.73
CA HIS A 126 9.71 7.19 -7.57
C HIS A 126 9.98 6.29 -6.36
N ARG A 127 9.28 6.51 -5.24
CA ARG A 127 9.42 5.66 -4.05
C ARG A 127 9.04 4.21 -4.33
N VAL A 128 7.91 4.00 -5.00
CA VAL A 128 7.42 2.65 -5.34
C VAL A 128 8.30 2.00 -6.40
N LEU A 129 8.78 2.78 -7.38
CA LEU A 129 9.80 2.33 -8.32
C LEU A 129 11.06 1.85 -7.58
N GLY A 130 11.53 2.61 -6.59
CA GLY A 130 12.66 2.23 -5.74
C GLY A 130 12.43 0.90 -5.01
N LEU A 131 11.29 0.72 -4.37
CA LEU A 131 10.93 -0.54 -3.69
C LEU A 131 10.90 -1.73 -4.66
N ALA A 132 10.29 -1.56 -5.84
CA ALA A 132 10.23 -2.60 -6.87
C ALA A 132 11.62 -2.92 -7.44
N LEU A 133 12.48 -1.91 -7.63
CA LEU A 133 13.87 -2.10 -8.06
C LEU A 133 14.69 -2.86 -7.01
N THR A 134 14.50 -2.55 -5.72
CA THR A 134 15.12 -3.31 -4.61
C THR A 134 14.68 -4.77 -4.66
N GLN A 135 13.37 -5.04 -4.76
CA GLN A 135 12.84 -6.41 -4.87
C GLN A 135 13.34 -7.14 -6.12
N ASN A 136 13.61 -6.41 -7.20
CA ASN A 136 14.19 -6.96 -8.43
C ASN A 136 15.73 -7.12 -8.39
N GLY A 137 16.39 -6.75 -7.29
CA GLY A 137 17.86 -6.77 -7.16
C GLY A 137 18.59 -5.70 -7.98
N GLN A 138 17.89 -4.70 -8.53
CA GLN A 138 18.48 -3.59 -9.29
C GLN A 138 18.92 -2.46 -8.34
N ILE A 139 19.92 -2.76 -7.50
CA ILE A 139 20.32 -1.96 -6.33
C ILE A 139 20.70 -0.51 -6.66
N ASP A 140 21.54 -0.28 -7.67
CA ASP A 140 21.99 1.09 -8.00
C ASP A 140 20.82 1.93 -8.51
N ALA A 141 20.01 1.37 -9.41
CA ALA A 141 18.81 2.03 -9.91
C ALA A 141 17.79 2.28 -8.79
N ALA A 142 17.66 1.36 -7.82
CA ALA A 142 16.80 1.54 -6.66
C ALA A 142 17.26 2.73 -5.82
N ALA A 143 18.57 2.86 -5.59
CA ALA A 143 19.14 3.98 -4.86
C ALA A 143 18.87 5.31 -5.56
N ASP A 144 19.01 5.37 -6.89
CA ASP A 144 18.75 6.58 -7.66
C ASP A 144 17.27 6.98 -7.63
N ALA A 145 16.35 6.02 -7.82
CA ALA A 145 14.92 6.27 -7.73
C ALA A 145 14.50 6.76 -6.33
N LEU A 146 15.05 6.17 -5.26
CA LEU A 146 14.74 6.58 -3.89
C LEU A 146 15.36 7.94 -3.52
N ARG A 147 16.53 8.29 -4.07
CA ARG A 147 17.11 9.64 -3.92
C ARG A 147 16.27 10.69 -4.63
N GLU A 148 15.73 10.38 -5.81
CA GLU A 148 14.82 11.28 -6.52
C GLU A 148 13.49 11.42 -5.77
N ALA A 149 12.94 10.34 -5.23
CA ALA A 149 11.78 10.43 -4.33
C ALA A 149 12.08 11.35 -3.13
N LEU A 150 13.27 11.23 -2.53
CA LEU A 150 13.64 12.05 -1.37
C LEU A 150 13.87 13.52 -1.77
N SER A 151 14.37 13.81 -2.97
CA SER A 151 14.54 15.18 -3.46
C SER A 151 13.18 15.88 -3.65
N LEU A 152 12.18 15.14 -4.13
CA LEU A 152 10.81 15.61 -4.33
C LEU A 152 10.01 15.72 -3.02
N GLY A 153 10.31 14.86 -2.05
CA GLY A 153 9.70 14.88 -0.71
C GLY A 153 10.71 14.65 0.41
N PRO A 154 11.53 15.66 0.77
CA PRO A 154 12.62 15.51 1.76
C PRO A 154 12.14 15.05 3.15
N GLU A 155 10.90 15.42 3.47
CA GLU A 155 10.26 15.12 4.75
C GLU A 155 9.46 13.81 4.73
N SER A 156 9.53 13.02 3.65
CA SER A 156 8.79 11.76 3.51
C SER A 156 9.38 10.66 4.38
N ALA A 157 8.69 10.33 5.47
CA ALA A 157 9.08 9.21 6.33
C ALA A 157 9.05 7.86 5.59
N TYR A 158 8.14 7.68 4.63
CA TYR A 158 8.06 6.47 3.83
C TYR A 158 9.25 6.33 2.87
N THR A 159 9.71 7.42 2.26
CA THR A 159 10.90 7.37 1.39
C THR A 159 12.17 7.13 2.19
N LYS A 160 12.31 7.77 3.35
CA LYS A 160 13.40 7.46 4.30
C LYS A 160 13.38 5.98 4.70
N ALA A 161 12.22 5.43 5.05
CA ALA A 161 12.10 4.03 5.39
C ALA A 161 12.45 3.08 4.22
N ALA A 162 12.06 3.41 2.99
CA ALA A 162 12.44 2.65 1.80
C ALA A 162 13.97 2.69 1.54
N LEU A 163 14.63 3.83 1.80
CA LEU A 163 16.09 3.94 1.75
C LEU A 163 16.76 3.08 2.81
N ALA A 164 16.24 3.07 4.04
CA ALA A 164 16.75 2.22 5.10
C ALA A 164 16.58 0.73 4.79
N HIS A 165 15.44 0.35 4.18
CA HIS A 165 15.23 -1.01 3.68
C HIS A 165 16.27 -1.39 2.63
N LEU A 166 16.48 -0.56 1.60
CA LEU A 166 17.53 -0.79 0.60
C LEU A 166 18.94 -0.86 1.24
N ALA A 167 19.23 0.00 2.22
CA ALA A 167 20.50 -0.03 2.93
C ALA A 167 20.70 -1.35 3.68
N ALA A 168 19.67 -1.85 4.36
CA ALA A 168 19.73 -3.12 5.07
C ALA A 168 19.91 -4.32 4.12
N GLU A 169 19.15 -4.38 3.03
CA GLU A 169 19.27 -5.42 1.98
C GLU A 169 20.68 -5.45 1.36
N THR A 170 21.37 -4.31 1.35
CA THR A 170 22.74 -4.17 0.82
C THR A 170 23.83 -4.30 1.89
N GLY A 171 23.48 -4.72 3.11
CA GLY A 171 24.41 -4.91 4.22
C GLY A 171 24.89 -3.62 4.89
N ARG A 172 24.40 -2.46 4.47
CA ARG A 172 24.70 -1.14 5.07
C ARG A 172 23.81 -0.88 6.29
N LEU A 173 23.94 -1.74 7.28
CA LEU A 173 23.11 -1.73 8.49
C LEU A 173 23.30 -0.44 9.32
N GLN A 174 24.47 0.21 9.25
CA GLN A 174 24.69 1.47 9.96
C GLN A 174 23.87 2.62 9.37
N ASP A 175 23.81 2.73 8.04
CA ASP A 175 22.99 3.73 7.34
C ASP A 175 21.51 3.53 7.68
N ALA A 176 21.03 2.28 7.69
CA ALA A 176 19.66 1.96 8.09
C ALA A 176 19.36 2.35 9.55
N ARG A 177 20.30 2.12 10.48
CA ARG A 177 20.17 2.54 11.89
C ARG A 177 20.18 4.06 12.05
N GLN A 178 20.99 4.77 11.28
CA GLN A 178 21.00 6.22 11.30
C GLN A 178 19.65 6.79 10.85
N ILE A 179 19.07 6.24 9.78
CA ILE A 179 17.74 6.65 9.32
C ILE A 179 16.67 6.33 10.38
N LEU A 180 16.76 5.16 11.04
CA LEU A 180 15.85 4.83 12.14
C LEU A 180 15.91 5.88 13.25
N GLN A 181 17.12 6.21 13.70
CA GLN A 181 17.35 7.22 14.73
C GLN A 181 16.75 8.58 14.33
N GLU A 182 16.97 9.04 13.08
CA GLU A 182 16.36 10.28 12.59
C GLU A 182 14.82 10.24 12.63
N LEU A 183 14.22 9.10 12.28
CA LEU A 183 12.76 8.94 12.31
C LEU A 183 12.22 8.92 13.74
N GLU A 184 12.93 8.32 14.69
CA GLU A 184 12.57 8.27 16.11
C GLU A 184 12.70 9.64 16.78
N GLU A 185 13.80 10.36 16.54
CA GLU A 185 14.01 11.74 17.02
C GLU A 185 12.90 12.65 16.50
N ARG A 186 12.58 12.53 15.20
CA ARG A 186 11.46 13.26 14.60
C ARG A 186 10.12 12.87 15.22
N ALA A 187 9.91 11.59 15.53
CA ALA A 187 8.68 11.09 16.14
C ALA A 187 8.44 11.66 17.55
N ALA A 188 9.51 12.08 18.24
CA ALA A 188 9.42 12.77 19.53
C ALA A 188 8.88 14.21 19.40
N GLU A 189 9.08 14.86 18.24
CA GLU A 189 8.67 16.24 18.00
C GLU A 189 7.35 16.36 17.23
N ARG A 190 7.11 15.45 16.28
CA ARG A 190 5.97 15.49 15.37
C ARG A 190 5.57 14.09 14.92
N TYR A 191 4.38 14.02 14.33
CA TYR A 191 3.85 12.75 13.85
C TYR A 191 4.74 12.10 12.77
N VAL A 192 5.10 10.85 13.00
CA VAL A 192 5.72 9.93 12.04
C VAL A 192 4.84 8.68 11.97
N SER A 193 4.56 8.21 10.75
CA SER A 193 3.73 7.03 10.55
C SER A 193 4.39 5.80 11.20
N PRO A 194 3.70 5.04 12.07
CA PRO A 194 4.23 3.80 12.64
C PRO A 194 4.63 2.78 11.57
N VAL A 195 3.99 2.82 10.40
CA VAL A 195 4.35 2.00 9.23
C VAL A 195 5.79 2.23 8.79
N ALA A 196 6.24 3.49 8.76
CA ALA A 196 7.62 3.80 8.36
C ALA A 196 8.63 3.23 9.37
N LEU A 197 8.33 3.32 10.67
CA LEU A 197 9.16 2.72 11.72
C LEU A 197 9.16 1.19 11.64
N ALA A 198 7.98 0.57 11.43
CA ALA A 198 7.85 -0.87 11.25
C ALA A 198 8.72 -1.37 10.07
N THR A 199 8.72 -0.64 8.95
CA THR A 199 9.55 -0.96 7.78
C THR A 199 11.04 -1.00 8.13
N VAL A 200 11.55 0.02 8.83
CA VAL A 200 12.98 0.08 9.17
C VAL A 200 13.34 -0.97 10.22
N HIS A 201 12.49 -1.17 11.22
CA HIS A 201 12.70 -2.23 12.22
C HIS A 201 12.70 -3.62 11.59
N ALA A 202 11.80 -3.90 10.65
CA ALA A 202 11.74 -5.18 9.95
C ALA A 202 13.02 -5.42 9.15
N ALA A 203 13.48 -4.41 8.42
CA ALA A 203 14.74 -4.46 7.67
C ALA A 203 15.97 -4.68 8.57
N LEU A 204 15.93 -4.21 9.82
CA LEU A 204 17.00 -4.40 10.81
C LEU A 204 16.87 -5.69 11.64
N GLY A 205 15.80 -6.46 11.47
CA GLY A 205 15.52 -7.67 12.27
C GLY A 205 14.99 -7.39 13.68
N ASN A 206 14.54 -6.17 13.97
CA ASN A 206 14.03 -5.73 15.28
C ASN A 206 12.57 -6.18 15.49
N THR A 207 12.36 -7.49 15.60
CA THR A 207 11.03 -8.12 15.59
C THR A 207 10.06 -7.51 16.61
N ASP A 208 10.48 -7.26 17.85
CA ASP A 208 9.59 -6.71 18.87
C ASP A 208 9.12 -5.29 18.54
N GLN A 209 10.00 -4.46 17.98
CA GLN A 209 9.67 -3.11 17.57
C GLN A 209 8.80 -3.07 16.30
N VAL A 210 8.91 -4.08 15.43
CA VAL A 210 7.96 -4.26 14.32
C VAL A 210 6.54 -4.41 14.87
N PHE A 211 6.33 -5.32 15.82
CA PHE A 211 5.00 -5.54 16.40
C PHE A 211 4.50 -4.33 17.19
N ALA A 212 5.36 -3.66 17.97
CA ALA A 212 4.98 -2.42 18.65
C ALA A 212 4.50 -1.34 17.65
N SER A 213 5.17 -1.23 16.50
CA SER A 213 4.79 -0.28 15.45
C SER A 213 3.49 -0.68 14.74
N ILE A 214 3.26 -1.98 14.52
CA ILE A 214 2.04 -2.51 13.91
C ILE A 214 0.84 -2.35 14.85
N ASP A 215 0.99 -2.64 16.14
CA ASP A 215 -0.08 -2.44 17.14
C ASP A 215 -0.48 -0.97 17.22
N ARG A 216 0.49 -0.05 17.21
CA ARG A 216 0.19 1.39 17.13
C ARG A 216 -0.51 1.76 15.83
N ALA A 217 -0.08 1.22 14.68
CA ALA A 217 -0.78 1.43 13.42
C ALA A 217 -2.23 0.92 13.46
N TYR A 218 -2.49 -0.14 14.24
CA TYR A 218 -3.81 -0.76 14.40
C TYR A 218 -4.73 0.14 15.21
N GLU A 219 -4.23 0.65 16.34
CA GLU A 219 -4.93 1.65 17.16
C GLU A 219 -5.25 2.93 16.37
N GLU A 220 -4.32 3.37 15.52
CA GLU A 220 -4.47 4.56 14.67
C GLU A 220 -5.30 4.31 13.40
N ARG A 221 -5.79 3.08 13.16
CA ARG A 221 -6.48 2.65 11.92
C ARG A 221 -5.76 3.07 10.63
N ARG A 222 -4.46 2.79 10.55
CA ARG A 222 -3.65 3.13 9.37
C ARG A 222 -3.98 2.19 8.20
N GLY A 223 -4.36 2.75 7.06
CA GLY A 223 -4.81 1.98 5.89
C GLY A 223 -3.80 0.99 5.31
N TRP A 224 -2.50 1.12 5.60
CA TRP A 224 -1.49 0.13 5.16
C TRP A 224 -1.69 -1.26 5.81
N LEU A 225 -2.29 -1.33 7.00
CA LEU A 225 -2.49 -2.59 7.71
C LEU A 225 -3.37 -3.61 6.99
N VAL A 226 -4.18 -3.16 6.04
CA VAL A 226 -4.98 -4.10 5.25
C VAL A 226 -4.09 -5.01 4.37
N TYR A 227 -2.81 -4.64 4.18
CA TYR A 227 -1.85 -5.38 3.35
C TYR A 227 -0.88 -6.26 4.13
N LEU A 228 -1.08 -6.49 5.45
CA LEU A 228 -0.20 -7.31 6.30
C LEU A 228 0.16 -8.65 5.61
N ASN A 229 -0.85 -9.33 5.05
CA ASN A 229 -0.68 -10.64 4.43
C ASN A 229 0.13 -10.65 3.13
N VAL A 230 0.29 -9.52 2.44
CA VAL A 230 0.98 -9.47 1.14
C VAL A 230 2.28 -8.68 1.17
N GLU A 231 2.48 -7.83 2.19
CA GLU A 231 3.63 -6.95 2.34
C GLU A 231 4.97 -7.71 2.41
N PRO A 232 5.87 -7.53 1.42
CA PRO A 232 7.23 -8.07 1.43
C PRO A 232 8.06 -7.76 2.65
N ILE A 233 7.97 -6.54 3.14
CA ILE A 233 8.82 -6.06 4.24
C ILE A 233 8.53 -6.84 5.54
N LEU A 234 7.34 -7.44 5.67
CA LEU A 234 6.96 -8.20 6.86
C LEU A 234 7.30 -9.69 6.78
N ASP A 235 7.82 -10.19 5.65
CA ASP A 235 8.16 -11.61 5.50
C ASP A 235 9.01 -12.18 6.64
N PRO A 236 10.04 -11.47 7.17
CA PRO A 236 10.86 -11.99 8.26
C PRO A 236 10.09 -12.23 9.57
N VAL A 237 8.94 -11.60 9.78
CA VAL A 237 8.16 -11.69 11.03
C VAL A 237 6.86 -12.50 10.88
N ARG A 238 6.53 -13.02 9.69
CA ARG A 238 5.28 -13.77 9.43
C ARG A 238 5.16 -15.04 10.28
N GLY A 239 6.27 -15.67 10.62
CA GLY A 239 6.30 -16.89 11.44
C GLY A 239 6.11 -16.66 12.94
N ASP A 240 6.08 -15.40 13.41
CA ASP A 240 5.86 -15.08 14.81
C ASP A 240 4.35 -15.20 15.17
N PRO A 241 3.97 -15.82 16.30
CA PRO A 241 2.57 -15.98 16.69
C PRO A 241 1.78 -14.66 16.78
N ARG A 242 2.45 -13.54 17.07
CA ARG A 242 1.82 -12.20 17.09
C ARG A 242 1.31 -11.77 15.72
N PHE A 243 1.93 -12.23 14.64
CA PHE A 243 1.45 -11.95 13.28
C PHE A 243 0.09 -12.61 13.03
N ALA A 244 -0.04 -13.89 13.37
CA ALA A 244 -1.31 -14.61 13.24
C ALA A 244 -2.42 -13.98 14.12
N ASP A 245 -2.08 -13.52 15.32
CA ASP A 245 -3.00 -12.77 16.18
C ASP A 245 -3.51 -11.49 15.52
N LEU A 246 -2.61 -10.71 14.91
CA LEU A 246 -2.94 -9.47 14.21
C LEU A 246 -3.84 -9.71 13.00
N VAL A 247 -3.52 -10.71 12.17
CA VAL A 247 -4.35 -11.12 11.03
C VAL A 247 -5.76 -11.47 11.49
N ARG A 248 -5.87 -12.24 12.57
CA ARG A 248 -7.16 -12.61 13.19
C ARG A 248 -7.92 -11.39 13.74
N ARG A 249 -7.24 -10.46 14.43
CA ARG A 249 -7.84 -9.23 14.96
C ARG A 249 -8.39 -8.32 13.85
N MET A 250 -7.71 -8.29 12.71
CA MET A 250 -8.14 -7.58 11.50
C MET A 250 -9.26 -8.31 10.74
N GLY A 251 -9.51 -9.59 11.02
CA GLY A 251 -10.45 -10.40 10.24
C GLY A 251 -9.97 -10.67 8.81
N LEU A 252 -8.67 -10.53 8.54
CA LEU A 252 -8.09 -10.85 7.23
C LEU A 252 -8.08 -12.37 7.01
N PRO A 253 -8.08 -12.85 5.76
CA PRO A 253 -7.91 -14.28 5.47
C PRO A 253 -6.64 -14.82 6.16
N GLY A 254 -6.72 -16.01 6.76
CA GLY A 254 -5.55 -16.65 7.35
C GLY A 254 -4.46 -16.84 6.29
N SER A 255 -3.20 -16.64 6.68
CA SER A 255 -2.06 -17.02 5.83
C SER A 255 -2.12 -18.53 5.60
N THR A 256 -2.48 -18.95 4.40
CA THR A 256 -2.35 -20.34 3.97
C THR A 256 -0.88 -20.73 4.07
N GLU A 257 -0.63 -21.82 4.82
CA GLU A 257 0.67 -22.49 4.94
C GLU A 257 1.27 -22.87 3.57
#